data_AF-A0A418ASI0-F1
#
_entry.id   AF-A0A418ASI0-F1
#
_cell.length_a   1.000
_cell.length_b   1.000
_cell.length_c   1.000
_cell.angle_alpha   90.00
_cell.angle_beta   90.00
_cell.angle_gamma   90.00
#
_symmetry.space_group_name_H-M   'P 1'
#
loop_
_entity.id
_entity.type
_entity.pdbx_description
1 polymer ?
#
loop_
_entity_poly.entity_id
_entity_poly.type
_entity_poly.pdbx_seq_one_letter_code
_entity_poly.pdbx_strand_id
1 'polypeptide(L)'
;MAVLNVGRGPPDEGMTSWSKLQLGDDRTLIERRWCVCVVEQMVNIPKERRTFCKGKKCRKHTVHKVTQYKAGKASKYAQGARRYNEKQQGFGGQTKPVFHKKAKTTKKITLRMECKECKAKKQLPIKRTKHFELGEKKKSSGHQY
;
A
#
# COMPACT_ATOMS: atom_id res chain seq x y z
N MET A 1 46.06 -31.34 -8.84
CA MET A 1 45.96 -31.39 -7.36
C MET A 1 46.49 -30.07 -6.82
N ALA A 2 45.61 -29.23 -6.28
CA ALA A 2 45.98 -28.04 -5.51
C ALA A 2 44.89 -27.87 -4.44
N VAL A 3 45.23 -28.24 -3.22
CA VAL A 3 44.35 -28.17 -2.05
C VAL A 3 44.53 -26.78 -1.46
N LEU A 4 43.59 -25.87 -1.71
CA LEU A 4 43.54 -24.58 -1.04
C LEU A 4 42.58 -24.68 0.14
N ASN A 5 43.19 -24.94 1.31
CA ASN A 5 42.61 -24.74 2.62
C ASN A 5 42.22 -23.25 2.78
N VAL A 6 40.93 -22.98 2.98
CA VAL A 6 40.46 -21.71 3.52
C VAL A 6 39.94 -21.99 4.92
N GLY A 7 40.63 -21.43 5.89
CA GLY A 7 40.48 -21.68 7.32
C GLY A 7 39.11 -21.30 7.88
N ARG A 8 38.68 -22.12 8.85
CA ARG A 8 37.58 -21.85 9.78
C ARG A 8 38.05 -20.81 10.80
N GLY A 9 37.29 -19.74 10.96
CA GLY A 9 37.53 -18.70 11.96
C GLY A 9 37.32 -19.19 13.41
N PRO A 10 37.95 -18.53 14.40
CA PRO A 10 37.90 -18.90 15.80
C PRO A 10 36.58 -18.53 16.51
N PRO A 11 36.28 -19.14 17.66
CA PRO A 11 35.11 -18.86 18.49
C PRO A 11 35.40 -17.72 19.48
N ASP A 12 34.53 -16.71 19.57
CA ASP A 12 34.59 -15.65 20.57
C ASP A 12 33.53 -15.89 21.66
N GLU A 13 33.95 -16.56 22.73
CA GLU A 13 33.25 -16.56 24.01
C GLU A 13 33.58 -15.27 24.79
N GLY A 14 32.53 -14.61 25.29
CA GLY A 14 32.58 -13.92 26.58
C GLY A 14 33.01 -12.45 26.59
N MET A 15 32.02 -11.54 26.48
CA MET A 15 32.07 -10.28 27.23
C MET A 15 30.76 -10.07 27.99
N THR A 16 30.89 -10.32 29.29
CA THR A 16 29.98 -10.03 30.37
C THR A 16 29.80 -8.52 30.56
N SER A 17 28.62 -8.15 31.05
CA SER A 17 28.23 -6.82 31.57
C SER A 17 28.01 -5.70 30.54
N TRP A 18 26.79 -5.67 29.98
CA TRP A 18 26.14 -4.38 29.73
C TRP A 18 25.05 -4.21 30.77
N SER A 19 25.33 -3.29 31.67
CA SER A 19 24.45 -2.77 32.71
C SER A 19 23.03 -2.58 32.20
N LYS A 20 22.14 -3.35 32.83
CA LYS A 20 20.69 -3.26 32.76
C LYS A 20 20.26 -1.86 33.20
N LEU A 21 20.08 -0.94 32.26
CA LEU A 21 19.34 0.29 32.53
C LEU A 21 17.86 -0.06 32.47
N GLN A 22 17.30 -0.37 33.64
CA GLN A 22 15.86 -0.43 33.89
C GLN A 22 15.29 0.97 33.69
N LEU A 23 14.79 1.25 32.49
CA LEU A 23 13.82 2.32 32.30
C LEU A 23 12.49 1.81 32.83
N GLY A 24 12.12 2.37 33.98
CA GLY A 24 10.91 2.06 34.72
C GLY A 24 9.65 2.27 33.91
N ASP A 25 8.65 1.46 34.28
CA ASP A 25 7.25 1.66 33.99
C ASP A 25 6.76 3.00 34.55
N ASP A 26 6.84 4.08 33.76
CA ASP A 26 6.01 5.28 33.99
C ASP A 26 4.81 5.25 33.05
N ARG A 27 3.91 4.36 33.43
CA ARG A 27 2.52 4.32 32.99
C ARG A 27 1.76 5.43 33.72
N THR A 28 1.97 6.70 33.38
CA THR A 28 1.01 7.81 33.54
C THR A 28 1.61 9.09 32.90
N LEU A 29 0.76 9.91 32.26
CA LEU A 29 1.05 11.28 31.75
C LEU A 29 1.62 11.45 30.33
N ILE A 30 1.15 10.70 29.33
CA ILE A 30 1.03 11.25 27.96
C ILE A 30 -0.32 10.84 27.35
N GLU A 31 -1.39 11.02 28.13
CA GLU A 31 -2.72 11.21 27.58
C GLU A 31 -3.09 12.69 27.74
N ARG A 32 -3.69 13.25 26.69
CA ARG A 32 -4.42 14.55 26.68
C ARG A 32 -3.63 15.82 26.38
N ARG A 33 -3.00 15.86 25.21
CA ARG A 33 -3.14 17.03 24.31
C ARG A 33 -2.83 16.59 22.90
N TRP A 34 -3.42 17.25 21.91
CA TRP A 34 -3.55 16.78 20.52
C TRP A 34 -4.70 15.80 20.32
N CYS A 35 -5.88 16.18 20.84
CA CYS A 35 -7.09 16.04 20.04
C CYS A 35 -6.88 16.89 18.78
N VAL A 36 -6.22 16.32 17.77
CA VAL A 36 -6.25 16.88 16.43
C VAL A 36 -7.67 16.65 15.96
N CYS A 37 -8.45 17.71 15.89
CA CYS A 37 -9.67 17.73 15.11
C CYS A 37 -9.31 17.18 13.72
N VAL A 38 -9.58 15.89 13.50
CA VAL A 38 -9.46 15.28 12.18
C VAL A 38 -10.59 15.90 11.40
N VAL A 39 -10.33 17.04 10.76
CA VAL A 39 -11.16 17.52 9.67
C VAL A 39 -11.08 16.42 8.64
N GLU A 40 -12.09 15.54 8.62
CA GLU A 40 -12.27 14.54 7.58
C GLU A 40 -12.47 15.30 6.28
N GLN A 41 -11.37 15.62 5.62
CA GLN A 41 -11.42 16.23 4.30
C GLN A 41 -12.00 15.19 3.35
N MET A 42 -13.29 15.34 3.06
CA MET A 42 -14.00 14.55 2.06
C MET A 42 -13.28 14.73 0.72
N VAL A 43 -12.69 13.66 0.20
CA VAL A 43 -11.98 13.70 -1.09
C VAL A 43 -12.94 13.33 -2.21
N ASN A 44 -13.42 14.35 -2.92
CA ASN A 44 -14.30 14.21 -4.08
C ASN A 44 -13.51 14.30 -5.39
N ILE A 45 -13.69 13.31 -6.28
CA ILE A 45 -13.09 13.29 -7.61
C ILE A 45 -14.19 13.18 -8.68
N PRO A 46 -14.15 14.00 -9.75
CA PRO A 46 -15.14 13.94 -10.80
C PRO A 46 -15.07 12.61 -11.57
N LYS A 47 -16.23 12.12 -12.01
CA LYS A 47 -16.36 10.90 -12.83
C LYS A 47 -15.74 11.06 -14.23
N GLU A 48 -15.57 12.29 -14.70
CA GLU A 48 -14.92 12.61 -15.96
C GLU A 48 -13.82 13.65 -15.76
N ARG A 49 -12.66 13.46 -16.40
CA ARG A 49 -11.55 14.42 -16.36
C ARG A 49 -10.85 14.45 -17.72
N ARG A 50 -10.55 15.66 -18.21
CA ARG A 50 -9.68 15.84 -19.39
C ARG A 50 -8.22 15.66 -18.97
N THR A 51 -7.54 14.69 -19.57
CA THR A 51 -6.11 14.43 -19.31
C THR A 51 -5.40 13.97 -20.57
N PHE A 52 -4.07 14.06 -20.58
CA PHE A 52 -3.26 13.58 -21.69
C PHE A 52 -3.38 12.06 -21.88
N CYS A 53 -3.78 11.65 -23.08
CA CYS A 53 -3.85 10.25 -23.45
C CYS A 53 -2.53 9.78 -24.08
N LYS A 54 -1.88 8.79 -23.46
CA LYS A 54 -0.66 8.13 -23.99
C LYS A 54 -0.94 7.13 -25.12
N GLY A 55 -2.21 6.96 -25.52
CA GLY A 55 -2.58 6.04 -26.58
C GLY A 55 -1.93 6.46 -27.90
N LYS A 56 -1.35 5.48 -28.62
CA LYS A 56 -0.65 5.72 -29.90
C LYS A 56 -1.50 6.51 -30.90
N LYS A 57 -2.83 6.31 -30.87
CA LYS A 57 -3.82 6.94 -31.77
C LYS A 57 -4.23 8.36 -31.35
N CYS A 58 -4.20 8.71 -30.06
CA CYS A 58 -4.76 9.97 -29.59
C CYS A 58 -3.67 11.03 -29.37
N ARG A 59 -2.60 10.71 -28.62
CA ARG A 59 -1.51 11.63 -28.22
C ARG A 59 -1.94 13.09 -27.91
N LYS A 60 -3.16 13.26 -27.40
CA LYS A 60 -3.82 14.55 -27.15
C LYS A 60 -4.58 14.50 -25.83
N HIS A 61 -5.02 15.65 -25.36
CA HIS A 61 -5.88 15.74 -24.18
C HIS A 61 -7.30 15.36 -24.55
N THR A 62 -7.77 14.24 -24.00
CA THR A 62 -9.12 13.72 -24.25
C THR A 62 -9.88 13.57 -22.93
N VAL A 63 -11.20 13.43 -23.03
CA VAL A 63 -12.05 13.14 -21.88
C VAL A 63 -11.85 11.68 -21.47
N HIS A 64 -11.52 11.46 -20.21
CA HIS A 64 -11.35 10.13 -19.62
C HIS A 64 -12.46 9.86 -18.60
N LYS A 65 -13.00 8.64 -18.63
CA LYS A 65 -13.87 8.10 -17.58
C LYS A 65 -13.01 7.66 -16.40
N VAL A 66 -13.32 8.17 -15.22
CA VAL A 66 -12.60 7.88 -13.97
C VAL A 66 -13.36 6.81 -13.22
N THR A 67 -12.69 5.72 -12.86
CA THR A 67 -13.24 4.66 -12.00
C THR A 67 -12.24 4.29 -10.92
N GLN A 68 -12.72 3.74 -9.81
CA GLN A 68 -11.84 3.21 -8.78
C GLN A 68 -11.24 1.88 -9.25
N TYR A 69 -9.93 1.69 -9.07
CA TYR A 69 -9.31 0.39 -9.26
C TYR A 69 -9.75 -0.58 -8.16
N LYS A 70 -10.20 -1.76 -8.57
CA LYS A 70 -10.42 -2.91 -7.70
C LYS A 70 -9.41 -3.99 -8.07
N ALA A 71 -8.80 -4.60 -7.06
CA ALA A 71 -7.92 -5.74 -7.25
C ALA A 71 -8.75 -6.93 -7.78
N GLY A 72 -8.22 -7.62 -8.78
CA GLY A 72 -8.83 -8.85 -9.30
C GLY A 72 -8.58 -10.05 -8.38
N LYS A 73 -9.24 -11.17 -8.68
CA LYS A 73 -8.98 -12.46 -8.03
C LYS A 73 -7.54 -12.91 -8.33
N ALA A 74 -6.84 -13.41 -7.31
CA ALA A 74 -5.50 -13.95 -7.48
C ALA A 74 -5.53 -15.22 -8.36
N SER A 75 -4.62 -15.30 -9.34
CA SER A 75 -4.49 -16.47 -10.21
C SER A 75 -3.74 -17.61 -9.50
N LYS A 76 -4.25 -18.84 -9.61
CA LYS A 76 -3.61 -20.06 -9.05
C LYS A 76 -2.44 -20.56 -9.89
N TYR A 77 -2.43 -20.25 -11.19
CA TYR A 77 -1.44 -20.74 -12.14
C TYR A 77 -0.17 -19.89 -12.21
N ALA A 78 -0.14 -18.76 -11.50
CA ALA A 78 1.06 -17.93 -11.39
C ALA A 78 2.19 -18.74 -10.72
N GLN A 79 3.42 -18.54 -11.20
CA GLN A 79 4.59 -19.30 -10.73
C GLN A 79 4.76 -19.31 -9.20
N GLY A 80 4.55 -18.16 -8.55
CA GLY A 80 4.63 -18.05 -7.08
C GLY A 80 3.54 -18.82 -6.36
N ALA A 81 2.33 -18.89 -6.92
CA ALA A 81 1.23 -19.66 -6.36
C ALA A 81 1.48 -21.18 -6.53
N ARG A 82 1.97 -21.62 -7.69
CA ARG A 82 2.36 -23.04 -7.92
C ARG A 82 3.42 -23.49 -6.92
N ARG A 83 4.53 -22.75 -6.83
CA ARG A 83 5.60 -23.01 -5.88
C ARG A 83 5.13 -23.02 -4.43
N TYR A 84 4.24 -22.10 -4.05
CA TYR A 84 3.69 -22.06 -2.69
C TYR A 84 2.84 -23.30 -2.41
N ASN A 85 1.96 -23.68 -3.33
CA ASN A 85 1.10 -24.84 -3.17
C ASN A 85 1.90 -26.14 -3.10
N GLU A 86 2.93 -26.30 -3.96
CA GLU A 86 3.86 -27.44 -3.92
C GLU A 86 4.63 -27.50 -2.59
N LYS A 87 5.14 -26.36 -2.12
CA LYS A 87 5.85 -26.30 -0.83
C LYS A 87 4.92 -26.63 0.35
N GLN A 88 3.64 -26.29 0.22
CA GLN A 88 2.63 -26.49 1.25
C GLN A 88 2.08 -27.93 1.28
N GLN A 89 2.36 -28.76 0.28
CA GLN A 89 1.92 -30.16 0.23
C GLN A 89 2.76 -31.04 1.17
N GLY A 90 2.13 -32.06 1.75
CA GLY A 90 2.76 -32.98 2.69
C GLY A 90 2.69 -32.52 4.14
N PHE A 91 3.58 -33.06 4.97
CA PHE A 91 3.67 -32.74 6.40
C PHE A 91 4.63 -31.57 6.63
N GLY A 92 4.41 -30.78 7.68
CA GLY A 92 5.27 -29.64 8.02
C GLY A 92 4.55 -28.31 8.28
N GLY A 93 3.21 -28.29 8.24
CA GLY A 93 2.41 -27.13 8.63
C GLY A 93 2.62 -25.91 7.71
N GLN A 94 2.56 -24.71 8.28
CA GLN A 94 2.64 -23.46 7.51
C GLN A 94 4.09 -23.14 7.07
N THR A 95 4.36 -23.14 5.76
CA THR A 95 5.74 -23.07 5.24
C THR A 95 6.27 -21.68 4.89
N LYS A 96 5.40 -20.65 4.91
CA LYS A 96 5.74 -19.24 4.67
C LYS A 96 5.15 -18.36 5.77
N PRO A 97 5.86 -17.28 6.17
CA PRO A 97 5.41 -16.42 7.25
C PRO A 97 4.10 -15.70 6.90
N VAL A 98 3.17 -15.68 7.85
CA VAL A 98 1.92 -14.91 7.78
C VAL A 98 2.13 -13.57 8.49
N PHE A 99 1.75 -12.48 7.82
CA PHE A 99 1.92 -11.14 8.38
C PHE A 99 0.73 -10.75 9.30
N HIS A 100 0.98 -10.68 10.60
CA HIS A 100 -0.06 -10.38 11.61
C HIS A 100 -0.15 -8.89 12.02
N LYS A 101 0.98 -8.17 12.10
CA LYS A 101 1.05 -6.83 12.69
C LYS A 101 0.74 -5.70 11.68
N LYS A 102 -0.52 -5.57 11.26
CA LYS A 102 -0.94 -4.52 10.30
C LYS A 102 -1.13 -3.16 10.98
N ALA A 103 -0.20 -2.24 10.77
CA ALA A 103 -0.29 -0.88 11.33
C ALA A 103 -1.09 0.12 10.47
N LYS A 104 -1.19 -0.08 9.15
CA LYS A 104 -1.85 0.88 8.24
C LYS A 104 -3.34 0.60 8.13
N THR A 105 -4.16 1.60 8.45
CA THR A 105 -5.63 1.53 8.41
C THR A 105 -6.21 1.81 7.02
N THR A 106 -5.53 2.60 6.19
CA THR A 106 -6.01 3.01 4.85
C THR A 106 -5.09 2.53 3.74
N LYS A 107 -5.59 2.48 2.51
CA LYS A 107 -4.84 2.13 1.29
C LYS A 107 -4.66 3.37 0.41
N LYS A 108 -3.67 3.35 -0.49
CA LYS A 108 -3.61 4.33 -1.57
C LYS A 108 -4.68 3.96 -2.59
N ILE A 109 -5.58 4.88 -2.89
CA ILE A 109 -6.63 4.65 -3.88
C ILE A 109 -6.02 4.93 -5.25
N THR A 110 -6.13 3.95 -6.15
CA THR A 110 -5.69 4.09 -7.54
C THR A 110 -6.90 4.31 -8.44
N LEU A 111 -6.85 5.35 -9.26
CA LEU A 111 -7.85 5.64 -10.26
C LEU A 111 -7.50 4.92 -11.56
N ARG A 112 -8.50 4.32 -12.20
CA ARG A 112 -8.42 3.84 -13.57
C ARG A 112 -9.07 4.89 -14.47
N MET A 113 -8.24 5.56 -15.26
CA MET A 113 -8.64 6.53 -16.28
C MET A 113 -8.78 5.79 -17.61
N GLU A 114 -9.97 5.74 -18.17
CA GLU A 114 -10.24 5.13 -19.48
C GLU A 114 -10.56 6.22 -20.50
N CYS A 115 -9.79 6.29 -21.59
CA CYS A 115 -10.03 7.25 -22.66
C CYS A 115 -11.31 6.89 -23.43
N LYS A 116 -12.20 7.87 -23.66
CA LYS A 116 -13.44 7.63 -24.43
C LYS A 116 -13.17 7.26 -25.90
N GLU A 117 -12.11 7.80 -26.51
CA GLU A 117 -11.80 7.58 -27.93
C GLU A 117 -11.06 6.24 -28.17
N CYS A 118 -9.91 6.02 -27.53
CA CYS A 118 -9.05 4.87 -27.80
C CYS A 118 -9.15 3.72 -26.78
N LYS A 119 -9.98 3.89 -25.73
CA LYS A 119 -10.15 2.91 -24.63
C LYS A 119 -8.85 2.54 -23.89
N ALA A 120 -7.77 3.30 -24.11
CA ALA A 120 -6.53 3.13 -23.39
C ALA A 120 -6.74 3.45 -21.90
N LYS A 121 -6.17 2.60 -21.05
CA LYS A 121 -6.33 2.68 -19.59
C LYS A 121 -5.03 3.17 -18.95
N LYS A 122 -5.12 4.19 -18.11
CA LYS A 122 -4.01 4.71 -17.29
C LYS A 122 -4.36 4.59 -15.81
N GLN A 123 -3.39 4.19 -15.00
CA GLN A 123 -3.54 4.15 -13.54
C GLN A 123 -2.89 5.37 -12.91
N LEU A 124 -3.60 6.03 -11.99
CA LEU A 124 -3.09 7.17 -11.22
C LEU A 124 -3.29 6.91 -9.72
N PRO A 125 -2.22 6.70 -8.94
CA PRO A 125 -2.32 6.59 -7.49
C PRO A 125 -2.51 7.98 -6.86
N ILE A 126 -3.36 8.04 -5.83
CA ILE A 126 -3.56 9.23 -4.99
C ILE A 126 -2.94 8.97 -3.60
N LYS A 127 -2.79 10.03 -2.80
CA LYS A 127 -2.49 9.93 -1.38
C LYS A 127 -3.53 9.06 -0.65
N ARG A 128 -3.17 8.55 0.53
CA ARG A 128 -4.08 7.70 1.32
C ARG A 128 -5.21 8.55 1.89
N THR A 129 -6.44 8.08 1.77
CA THR A 129 -7.64 8.73 2.32
C THR A 129 -8.49 7.66 3.00
N LYS A 130 -9.28 8.05 4.01
CA LYS A 130 -10.26 7.15 4.68
C LYS A 130 -11.56 7.10 3.87
N HIS A 131 -12.08 8.27 3.56
CA HIS A 131 -13.31 8.47 2.80
C HIS A 131 -12.97 8.87 1.36
N PHE A 132 -13.67 8.30 0.39
CA PHE A 132 -13.45 8.54 -1.02
C PHE A 132 -14.74 8.33 -1.81
N GLU A 133 -15.20 9.40 -2.45
CA GLU A 133 -16.44 9.42 -3.22
C GLU A 133 -16.16 9.85 -4.66
N LEU A 134 -16.92 9.27 -5.59
CA LEU A 134 -16.80 9.55 -7.02
C LEU A 134 -18.00 10.37 -7.50
N GLY A 135 -17.76 11.62 -7.86
CA GLY A 135 -18.72 12.48 -8.56
C GLY A 135 -19.86 12.98 -7.68
N GLU A 136 -19.58 13.35 -6.44
CA GLU A 136 -20.55 14.12 -5.65
C GLU A 136 -20.75 15.51 -6.26
N LYS A 137 -21.97 16.04 -6.12
CA LYS A 137 -22.28 17.42 -6.49
C LYS A 137 -21.39 18.35 -5.68
N LYS A 138 -20.81 19.36 -6.35
CA LYS A 138 -20.06 20.41 -5.65
C LYS A 138 -21.00 21.05 -4.63
N LYS A 139 -20.60 21.10 -3.36
CA LYS A 139 -21.33 21.84 -2.33
C LYS A 139 -21.40 23.30 -2.79
N SER A 140 -22.60 23.85 -2.90
CA SER A 140 -22.78 25.28 -3.22
C SER A 140 -22.16 26.11 -2.11
N SER A 141 -21.25 27.02 -2.45
CA SER A 141 -20.90 28.11 -1.55
C SER A 141 -22.12 29.00 -1.45
N GLY A 142 -22.89 28.87 -0.37
CA GLY A 142 -23.97 29.81 -0.10
C GLY A 142 -23.37 31.20 0.06
N HIS A 143 -23.73 32.13 -0.83
CA HIS A 143 -23.73 33.54 -0.44
C HIS A 143 -24.88 33.69 0.53
N GLN A 144 -24.54 33.67 1.83
CA GLN A 144 -25.45 34.06 2.88
C GLN A 144 -25.48 35.59 2.85
N TYR A 145 -26.63 36.16 2.47
CA TYR A 145 -26.91 37.59 2.67
C TYR A 145 -27.05 37.89 4.15
#